data_AF-A0A7S2BWD0-F1
#
_entry.id   AF-A0A7S2BWD0-F1
#
_cell.length_a   1.000
_cell.length_b   1.000
_cell.length_c   1.000
_cell.angle_alpha   90.00
_cell.angle_beta   90.00
_cell.angle_gamma   90.00
#
_symmetry.space_group_name_H-M   'P 1'
#
loop_
_entity.id
_entity.type
_entity.pdbx_description
1 polymer ?
#
loop_
_entity_poly.entity_id
_entity_poly.type
_entity_poly.pdbx_seq_one_letter_code
_entity_poly.pdbx_strand_id
1 'polypeptide(L)'
;GPFAKYGEGLVKACVDTGTQYVDITGEIPWVEKMQSKYGAEATKKGVSIVSCAGYDSVPPILATFLAAKAVEETDDRLKRFEAFVGASGGAMPTGTLVPVL
;
A
#
# COMPACT_ATOMS: atom_id res chain seq x y z
N GLY A 1 13.88 0.65 1.82
CA GLY A 1 13.78 -0.05 0.53
C GLY A 1 15.17 -0.50 0.07
N PRO A 2 15.26 -1.43 -0.89
CA PRO A 2 14.15 -2.10 -1.59
C PRO A 2 13.36 -3.06 -0.68
N PHE A 3 12.02 -3.06 -0.79
CA PHE A 3 11.15 -3.90 0.05
C PHE A 3 11.29 -5.37 -0.28
N ALA A 4 11.34 -5.73 -1.58
CA ALA A 4 11.54 -7.10 -2.03
C ALA A 4 12.78 -7.77 -1.43
N LYS A 5 13.82 -6.98 -1.11
CA LYS A 5 15.08 -7.48 -0.57
C LYS A 5 15.11 -7.54 0.96
N TYR A 6 14.49 -6.60 1.64
CA TYR A 6 14.68 -6.40 3.09
C TYR A 6 13.38 -6.39 3.92
N GLY A 7 12.20 -6.33 3.29
CA GLY A 7 10.93 -6.11 3.97
C GLY A 7 10.35 -7.34 4.67
N GLU A 8 10.77 -8.55 4.29
CA GLU A 8 10.05 -9.79 4.67
C GLU A 8 10.15 -10.10 6.16
N GLY A 9 11.33 -9.86 6.75
CA GLY A 9 11.51 -10.03 8.19
C GLY A 9 10.55 -9.14 8.99
N LEU A 10 10.29 -7.91 8.51
CA LEU A 10 9.39 -6.97 9.19
C LEU A 10 7.93 -7.42 9.10
N VAL A 11 7.46 -7.80 7.90
CA VAL A 11 6.09 -8.32 7.72
C VAL A 11 5.88 -9.57 8.59
N LYS A 12 6.84 -10.50 8.57
CA LYS A 12 6.77 -11.71 9.40
C LYS A 12 6.69 -11.35 10.88
N ALA A 13 7.56 -10.48 11.36
CA ALA A 13 7.57 -10.08 12.77
C ALA A 13 6.23 -9.47 13.18
N CYS A 14 5.67 -8.57 12.37
CA CYS A 14 4.35 -7.98 12.62
C CYS A 14 3.25 -9.05 12.73
N VAL A 15 3.21 -10.01 11.82
CA VAL A 15 2.23 -11.11 11.87
C VAL A 15 2.47 -12.04 13.06
N ASP A 16 3.73 -12.36 13.38
CA ASP A 16 4.09 -13.19 14.53
C ASP A 16 3.60 -12.56 15.85
N THR A 17 3.78 -11.24 16.00
CA THR A 17 3.48 -10.49 17.24
C THR A 17 2.07 -9.90 17.28
N GLY A 18 1.23 -10.13 16.28
CA GLY A 18 -0.12 -9.55 16.24
C GLY A 18 -0.15 -8.04 15.98
N THR A 19 0.91 -7.49 15.41
CA THR A 19 1.07 -6.05 15.15
C THR A 19 0.67 -5.70 13.71
N GLN A 20 -0.06 -4.60 13.53
CA GLN A 20 -0.47 -4.10 12.22
C GLN A 20 0.76 -3.68 11.39
N TYR A 21 0.73 -3.95 10.08
CA TYR A 21 1.79 -3.57 9.15
C TYR A 21 1.28 -2.56 8.12
N VAL A 22 2.06 -1.50 7.90
CA VAL A 22 1.80 -0.50 6.86
C VAL A 22 3.09 -0.10 6.14
N ASP A 23 3.04 0.03 4.82
CA ASP A 23 4.15 0.51 4.00
C ASP A 23 3.70 1.45 2.87
N ILE A 24 4.66 2.09 2.23
CA ILE A 24 4.47 2.99 1.08
C ILE A 24 5.06 2.41 -0.23
N THR A 25 5.22 1.09 -0.30
CA THR A 25 5.88 0.47 -1.45
C THR A 25 5.04 0.56 -2.71
N GLY A 26 5.69 0.80 -3.86
CA GLY A 26 5.11 0.62 -5.20
C GLY A 26 5.52 -0.72 -5.84
N GLU A 27 6.24 -1.59 -5.12
CA GLU A 27 6.77 -2.85 -5.64
C GLU A 27 5.64 -3.91 -5.73
N ILE A 28 4.82 -3.90 -6.78
CA ILE A 28 3.64 -4.77 -6.92
C ILE A 28 3.94 -6.28 -6.75
N PRO A 29 5.01 -6.86 -7.35
CA PRO A 29 5.33 -8.27 -7.14
C PRO A 29 5.66 -8.61 -5.67
N TRP A 30 6.21 -7.65 -4.93
CA TRP A 30 6.48 -7.79 -3.50
C TRP A 30 5.17 -7.81 -2.69
N VAL A 31 4.23 -6.90 -3.01
CA VAL A 31 2.92 -6.85 -2.33
C VAL A 31 2.18 -8.16 -2.50
N GLU A 32 2.11 -8.69 -3.73
CA GLU A 32 1.47 -9.98 -4.02
C GLU A 32 2.14 -11.13 -3.25
N LYS A 33 3.48 -11.16 -3.23
CA LYS A 33 4.24 -12.17 -2.48
C LYS A 33 3.92 -12.14 -0.98
N MET A 34 3.85 -10.96 -0.37
CA MET A 34 3.54 -10.83 1.07
C MET A 34 2.10 -11.21 1.40
N GLN A 35 1.14 -10.82 0.57
CA GLN A 35 -0.26 -11.22 0.73
C GLN A 35 -0.42 -12.73 0.60
N SER A 36 0.20 -13.34 -0.41
CA SER A 36 0.17 -14.80 -0.62
C SER A 36 0.77 -15.56 0.55
N LYS A 37 1.92 -15.09 1.06
CA LYS A 37 2.67 -15.79 2.10
C LYS A 37 2.08 -15.62 3.51
N TYR A 38 1.61 -14.42 3.84
CA TYR A 38 1.24 -14.08 5.23
C TYR A 38 -0.24 -13.71 5.40
N GLY A 39 -1.00 -13.49 4.33
CA GLY A 39 -2.38 -13.01 4.40
C GLY A 39 -3.29 -13.90 5.24
N ALA A 40 -3.23 -15.22 5.01
CA ALA A 40 -4.07 -16.16 5.76
C ALA A 40 -3.76 -16.18 7.27
N GLU A 41 -2.49 -16.08 7.66
CA GLU A 41 -2.10 -16.02 9.08
C GLU A 41 -2.45 -14.67 9.70
N ALA A 42 -2.20 -13.58 8.97
CA ALA A 42 -2.56 -12.24 9.39
C ALA A 42 -4.07 -12.12 9.67
N THR A 43 -4.91 -12.65 8.77
CA THR A 43 -6.36 -12.71 8.97
C THR A 43 -6.74 -13.49 10.23
N LYS A 44 -6.16 -14.67 10.45
CA LYS A 44 -6.44 -15.48 11.67
C LYS A 44 -6.08 -14.73 12.96
N LYS A 45 -5.06 -13.87 12.91
CA LYS A 45 -4.57 -13.09 14.06
C LYS A 45 -5.20 -11.70 14.17
N GLY A 46 -6.09 -11.30 13.26
CA GLY A 46 -6.63 -9.93 13.22
C GLY A 46 -5.60 -8.86 12.85
N VAL A 47 -4.54 -9.24 12.15
CA VAL A 47 -3.50 -8.35 11.65
C VAL A 47 -3.83 -7.93 10.23
N SER A 48 -3.79 -6.62 9.98
CA SER A 48 -3.88 -6.02 8.65
C SER A 48 -2.47 -5.78 8.10
N ILE A 49 -2.30 -6.10 6.82
CA ILE A 49 -1.10 -5.79 6.03
C ILE A 49 -1.54 -4.80 4.97
N VAL A 50 -1.14 -3.53 5.12
CA VAL A 50 -1.55 -2.44 4.23
C VAL A 50 -0.33 -1.93 3.46
N SER A 51 -0.23 -2.32 2.19
CA SER A 51 0.79 -1.78 1.27
C SER A 51 0.23 -0.65 0.41
N CYS A 52 1.11 0.08 -0.26
CA CYS A 52 0.76 1.21 -1.13
C CYS A 52 0.06 2.35 -0.36
N ALA A 53 0.44 2.60 0.90
CA ALA A 53 -0.12 3.70 1.70
C ALA A 53 0.59 5.05 1.45
N GLY A 54 1.10 5.27 0.23
CA GLY A 54 1.83 6.46 -0.19
C GLY A 54 0.94 7.58 -0.73
N TYR A 55 1.53 8.77 -0.95
CA TYR A 55 0.84 9.93 -1.53
C TYR A 55 0.41 9.70 -2.99
N ASP A 56 1.15 8.89 -3.72
CA ASP A 56 0.85 8.48 -5.09
C ASP A 56 -0.31 7.47 -5.18
N SER A 57 -0.75 6.92 -4.04
CA SER A 57 -1.69 5.81 -3.98
C SER A 57 -2.95 6.14 -3.16
N VAL A 58 -2.80 6.64 -1.92
CA VAL A 58 -3.93 6.87 -1.00
C VAL A 58 -4.90 7.95 -1.50
N PRO A 59 -4.47 9.18 -1.85
CA PRO A 59 -5.38 10.19 -2.40
C PRO A 59 -6.14 9.73 -3.65
N PRO A 60 -5.51 9.17 -4.70
CA PRO A 60 -6.27 8.74 -5.88
C PRO A 60 -7.19 7.54 -5.59
N ILE A 61 -6.78 6.58 -4.74
CA ILE A 61 -7.67 5.48 -4.33
C ILE A 61 -8.90 6.02 -3.59
N LEU A 62 -8.70 6.91 -2.62
CA LEU A 62 -9.81 7.49 -1.85
C LEU A 62 -10.73 8.33 -2.74
N ALA A 63 -10.17 9.16 -3.62
CA ALA A 63 -10.95 9.96 -4.55
C ALA A 63 -11.77 9.08 -5.51
N THR A 64 -11.20 7.99 -6.01
CA THR A 64 -11.92 7.01 -6.84
C THR A 64 -13.06 6.35 -6.06
N PHE A 65 -12.81 5.95 -4.81
CA PHE A 65 -13.82 5.35 -3.94
C PHE A 65 -14.98 6.31 -3.67
N LEU A 66 -14.68 7.55 -3.30
CA LEU A 66 -15.70 8.57 -3.05
C LEU A 66 -16.49 8.92 -4.33
N ALA A 67 -15.82 9.02 -5.48
CA ALA A 67 -16.49 9.23 -6.76
C ALA A 67 -17.42 8.06 -7.12
N ALA A 68 -16.99 6.82 -6.89
CA ALA A 68 -17.83 5.65 -7.09
C ALA A 68 -19.06 5.67 -6.16
N LYS A 69 -18.88 6.03 -4.89
CA LYS A 69 -19.98 6.17 -3.92
C LYS A 69 -20.98 7.25 -4.30
N ALA A 70 -20.52 8.40 -4.78
CA ALA A 70 -21.42 9.47 -5.21
C ALA A 70 -22.29 9.05 -6.42
N VAL A 71 -21.75 8.21 -7.32
CA VAL A 71 -22.50 7.74 -8.49
C VAL A 71 -23.46 6.59 -8.14
N GLU A 72 -23.21 5.80 -7.09
CA GLU A 72 -24.16 4.78 -6.60
C GLU A 72 -25.53 5.37 -6.19
N GLU A 73 -25.59 6.66 -5.85
CA GLU A 73 -26.85 7.38 -5.52
C GLU A 73 -27.66 7.79 -6.77
N THR A 74 -27.14 7.48 -7.97
CA THR A 74 -27.72 7.81 -9.26
C THR A 74 -28.00 6.53 -10.07
N ASP A 75 -28.71 6.65 -11.20
CA ASP A 75 -28.86 5.54 -12.17
C ASP A 75 -27.68 5.46 -13.16
N ASP A 76 -26.62 6.24 -12.92
CA ASP A 76 -25.40 6.28 -13.73
C ASP A 76 -24.32 5.34 -13.19
N ARG A 77 -23.21 5.20 -13.94
CA ARG A 77 -22.04 4.40 -13.55
C ARG A 77 -20.74 5.13 -13.84
N LEU A 78 -19.80 5.10 -12.88
CA LEU A 78 -18.45 5.60 -13.07
C LEU A 78 -17.71 4.76 -14.13
N LYS A 79 -17.44 5.34 -15.31
CA LYS A 79 -16.76 4.63 -16.42
C LYS A 79 -15.24 4.72 -16.36
N ARG A 80 -14.71 5.86 -15.94
CA ARG A 80 -13.26 6.13 -15.91
C ARG A 80 -12.97 7.17 -14.84
N PHE A 81 -11.91 6.95 -14.10
CA PHE A 81 -11.33 7.91 -13.18
C PHE A 81 -9.85 8.05 -13.52
N GLU A 82 -9.38 9.29 -13.69
CA GLU A 82 -7.98 9.58 -13.97
C GLU A 82 -7.47 10.53 -12.90
N ALA A 83 -6.40 10.14 -12.23
CA ALA A 83 -5.68 11.00 -11.31
C ALA A 83 -4.26 11.24 -11.84
N PHE A 84 -3.85 12.49 -11.76
CA PHE A 84 -2.50 12.91 -12.12
C PHE A 84 -1.81 13.38 -10.86
N VAL A 85 -0.72 12.72 -10.51
CA VAL A 85 0.12 13.10 -9.36
C VAL A 85 1.34 13.80 -9.92
N GLY A 86 1.38 15.13 -9.72
CA GLY A 86 2.56 15.93 -10.08
C GLY A 86 3.68 15.68 -9.08
N ALA A 87 4.88 15.36 -9.57
CA ALA A 87 6.08 15.36 -8.75
C ALA A 87 6.75 16.73 -8.87
N SER A 88 6.58 17.60 -7.87
CA SER A 88 7.38 18.82 -7.73
C SER A 88 8.23 18.70 -6.47
N GLY A 89 9.50 18.32 -6.64
CA GLY A 89 10.44 18.16 -5.54
C GLY A 89 10.29 16.82 -4.80
N GLY A 90 11.40 16.09 -4.70
CA GLY A 90 11.49 14.77 -4.09
C GLY A 90 12.49 13.91 -4.87
N ALA A 91 13.67 13.69 -4.31
CA ALA A 91 14.60 12.72 -4.86
C ALA A 91 13.95 11.32 -4.82
N MET A 92 14.27 10.45 -5.79
CA MET A 92 13.95 9.02 -5.67
C MET A 92 14.43 8.56 -4.28
N PRO A 93 13.56 7.99 -3.43
CA PRO A 93 13.97 7.62 -2.08
C PRO A 93 15.13 6.63 -2.16
N THR A 94 16.32 7.01 -1.70
CA THR A 94 17.51 6.13 -1.60
C THR A 94 17.35 5.05 -0.53
N GLY A 95 16.21 5.03 0.16
CA GLY A 95 15.85 4.07 1.19
C GLY A 95 16.45 4.44 2.54
N THR A 96 15.77 4.05 3.61
CA THR A 96 16.13 4.31 5.02
C THR A 96 17.50 3.77 5.46
N LEU A 97 18.17 2.95 4.65
CA LEU A 97 19.51 2.44 4.96
C LEU A 97 20.63 3.44 4.68
N VAL A 98 20.42 4.40 3.77
CA VAL A 98 21.41 5.45 3.45
C VAL A 98 21.40 6.60 4.47
N PRO A 99 20.26 7.02 5.05
CA PRO A 99 20.21 8.05 6.10
C PRO A 99 20.80 7.66 7.47
N VAL A 100 21.11 6.38 7.71
CA VAL A 100 21.50 5.86 9.03
C VAL A 100 22.94 5.36 9.06
N LEU A 101 23.66 5.42 7.93
CA LEU A 101 25.09 5.15 7.79
C LEU A 101 25.83 6.42 7.35
#